data_AF-A0A7V5PH62-F1
#
_entry.id   AF-A0A7V5PH62-F1
#
_cell.length_a   1.000
_cell.length_b   1.000
_cell.length_c   1.000
_cell.angle_alpha   90.00
_cell.angle_beta   90.00
_cell.angle_gamma   90.00
#
_symmetry.space_group_name_H-M   'P 1'
#
loop_
_entity.id
_entity.type
_entity.pdbx_description
1 polymer ?
#
loop_
_entity_poly.entity_id
_entity_poly.type
_entity_poly.pdbx_seq_one_letter_code
_entity_poly.pdbx_strand_id
1 'polypeptide(L)'
;MARPAPAAWPARGQAMTEYLIILPVLLLLILGIVQFALIYQAKTTVNQAAFEAARAGAVNNARRSAIQAAFARGMAPLYTGRLGDGDDPLDVGDSLTRNRAVQRARDRVRDELPETVDDLDSAFV
;
A
#
# COMPACT_ATOMS: atom_id res chain seq x y z
N MET A 1 71.48 -36.40 -16.46
CA MET A 1 71.29 -35.06 -15.84
C MET A 1 69.79 -34.85 -15.66
N ALA A 2 69.24 -35.20 -14.50
CA ALA A 2 67.79 -35.13 -14.24
C ALA A 2 67.42 -33.73 -13.76
N ARG A 3 66.47 -33.09 -14.45
CA ARG A 3 66.01 -31.73 -14.16
C ARG A 3 64.87 -31.80 -13.12
N PRO A 4 65.00 -31.18 -11.93
CA PRO A 4 63.92 -31.19 -10.94
C PRO A 4 62.72 -30.36 -11.43
N ALA A 5 61.51 -30.89 -11.24
CA ALA A 5 60.26 -30.21 -11.58
C ALA A 5 59.94 -29.10 -10.55
N PRO A 6 59.34 -27.97 -10.99
CA PRO A 6 59.01 -26.87 -10.09
C PRO A 6 57.89 -27.28 -9.11
N ALA A 7 58.11 -26.99 -7.83
CA ALA A 7 57.10 -27.14 -6.79
C ALA A 7 55.99 -26.10 -7.01
N ALA A 8 54.80 -26.56 -7.37
CA ALA A 8 53.61 -25.70 -7.41
C ALA A 8 53.22 -25.35 -5.96
N TRP A 9 53.28 -24.06 -5.61
CA TRP A 9 52.84 -23.60 -4.30
C TRP A 9 51.33 -23.81 -4.14
N PRO A 10 50.87 -24.38 -3.00
CA PRO A 10 49.46 -24.56 -2.77
C PRO A 10 48.78 -23.19 -2.56
N ALA A 11 47.96 -22.78 -3.53
CA ALA A 11 47.12 -21.58 -3.47
C ALA A 11 45.95 -21.80 -2.48
N ARG A 12 46.27 -21.80 -1.17
CA ARG A 12 45.27 -21.88 -0.10
C ARG A 12 44.90 -20.47 0.32
N GLY A 13 43.66 -20.06 0.09
CA GLY A 13 43.10 -18.79 0.54
C GLY A 13 42.72 -17.79 -0.57
N GLN A 14 43.11 -18.04 -1.83
CA GLN A 14 42.77 -17.15 -2.96
C GLN A 14 41.25 -16.92 -3.09
N ALA A 15 40.46 -18.00 -2.98
CA ALA A 15 39.00 -17.92 -3.06
C ALA A 15 38.38 -17.08 -1.94
N MET A 16 39.02 -17.04 -0.75
CA MET A 16 38.52 -16.30 0.41
C MET A 16 38.70 -14.79 0.20
N THR A 17 39.86 -14.38 -0.34
CA THR A 17 40.17 -12.99 -0.67
C THR A 17 39.31 -12.46 -1.81
N GLU A 18 39.09 -13.29 -2.85
CA GLU A 18 38.23 -12.94 -3.98
C GLU A 18 36.79 -12.68 -3.53
N TYR A 19 36.26 -13.55 -2.66
CA TYR A 19 34.94 -13.34 -2.07
C TYR A 19 34.85 -12.08 -1.20
N LEU A 20 35.89 -11.76 -0.44
CA LEU A 20 35.91 -10.58 0.43
C LEU A 20 35.73 -9.28 -0.35
N ILE A 21 36.20 -9.23 -1.60
CA ILE A 21 36.11 -8.07 -2.49
C ILE A 21 34.77 -8.05 -3.24
N ILE A 22 34.27 -9.22 -3.65
CA ILE A 22 33.01 -9.33 -4.40
C ILE A 22 31.80 -9.08 -3.49
N LEU A 23 31.83 -9.58 -2.26
CA LEU A 23 30.73 -9.49 -1.30
C LEU A 23 30.20 -8.06 -1.05
N PRO A 24 31.04 -7.04 -0.79
CA PRO A 24 30.54 -5.67 -0.60
C PRO A 24 29.92 -5.07 -1.87
N VAL A 25 30.47 -5.37 -3.04
CA VAL A 25 29.91 -4.92 -4.33
C VAL A 25 28.55 -5.58 -4.57
N LEU A 26 28.44 -6.88 -4.31
CA LEU A 26 27.19 -7.63 -4.42
C LEU A 26 26.14 -7.11 -3.44
N LEU A 27 26.52 -6.82 -2.19
CA LEU A 27 25.63 -6.25 -1.17
C LEU A 27 25.08 -4.88 -1.60
N LEU A 28 25.93 -3.99 -2.11
CA LEU A 28 25.50 -2.69 -2.63
C LEU A 28 24.53 -2.83 -3.81
N LEU A 29 24.77 -3.79 -4.70
CA LEU A 29 23.90 -4.08 -5.82
C LEU A 29 22.51 -4.55 -5.36
N ILE A 30 22.46 -5.53 -4.45
CA ILE A 30 21.21 -6.05 -3.89
C ILE A 30 20.46 -4.94 -3.15
N LEU A 31 21.16 -4.17 -2.32
CA LEU A 31 20.55 -3.07 -1.58
C LEU A 31 19.99 -2.00 -2.53
N GLY A 32 20.72 -1.68 -3.60
CA GLY A 32 20.25 -0.78 -4.65
C GLY A 32 18.96 -1.29 -5.29
N ILE A 33 18.92 -2.56 -5.71
CA ILE A 33 17.73 -3.19 -6.30
C ILE A 33 16.53 -3.12 -5.34
N VAL A 34 16.73 -3.41 -4.05
CA VAL A 34 15.67 -3.32 -3.03
C VAL A 34 15.14 -1.89 -2.90
N GLN A 35 16.02 -0.88 -2.87
CA GLN A 35 15.58 0.52 -2.83
C GLN A 35 14.77 0.91 -4.08
N PHE A 36 15.23 0.50 -5.27
CA PHE A 36 14.48 0.73 -6.51
C PHE A 36 13.12 0.00 -6.50
N ALA A 37 13.06 -1.23 -5.98
CA ALA A 37 11.82 -1.99 -5.86
C ALA A 37 10.83 -1.30 -4.90
N LEU A 38 11.29 -0.76 -3.77
CA LEU A 38 10.45 -0.01 -2.84
C LEU A 38 9.90 1.28 -3.48
N ILE A 39 10.74 2.01 -4.21
CA ILE A 39 10.30 3.21 -4.97
C ILE A 39 9.27 2.82 -6.03
N TYR A 40 9.49 1.71 -6.73
CA TYR A 40 8.59 1.23 -7.76
C TYR A 40 7.25 0.77 -7.19
N GLN A 41 7.26 0.09 -6.05
CA GLN A 41 6.06 -0.31 -5.34
C GLN A 41 5.19 0.90 -4.96
N ALA A 42 5.81 1.96 -4.43
CA ALA A 42 5.11 3.21 -4.13
C ALA A 42 4.44 3.81 -5.38
N LYS A 43 5.12 3.80 -6.53
CA LYS A 43 4.55 4.27 -7.80
C LYS A 43 3.35 3.42 -8.25
N THR A 44 3.45 2.10 -8.17
CA THR A 44 2.36 1.20 -8.55
C THR A 44 1.13 1.40 -7.67
N THR A 45 1.32 1.58 -6.36
CA THR A 45 0.20 1.83 -5.43
C THR A 45 -0.50 3.17 -5.71
N VAL A 46 0.27 4.23 -5.98
CA VAL A 46 -0.29 5.55 -6.33
C VAL A 46 -1.10 5.47 -7.63
N ASN A 47 -0.59 4.78 -8.65
CA ASN A 47 -1.29 4.61 -9.93
C ASN A 47 -2.60 3.84 -9.78
N GLN A 48 -2.60 2.77 -8.99
CA GLN A 48 -3.81 2.00 -8.70
C GLN A 48 -4.87 2.87 -8.00
N ALA A 49 -4.46 3.64 -6.98
CA ALA A 49 -5.35 4.57 -6.29
C ALA A 49 -5.91 5.66 -7.21
N ALA A 50 -5.09 6.17 -8.14
CA ALA A 50 -5.52 7.16 -9.13
C ALA A 50 -6.57 6.60 -10.11
N PHE A 51 -6.43 5.35 -10.56
CA PHE A 51 -7.43 4.70 -11.41
C PHE A 51 -8.76 4.46 -10.69
N GLU A 52 -8.72 4.02 -9.43
CA GLU A 52 -9.92 3.88 -8.60
C GLU A 52 -10.60 5.23 -8.35
N ALA A 53 -9.82 6.29 -8.13
CA ALA A 53 -10.32 7.65 -8.00
C ALA A 53 -10.95 8.19 -9.29
N ALA A 54 -10.31 7.94 -10.44
CA ALA A 54 -10.84 8.33 -11.75
C ALA A 54 -12.16 7.61 -12.07
N ARG A 55 -12.24 6.30 -11.78
CA ARG A 55 -13.47 5.52 -11.93
C ARG A 55 -14.58 6.03 -11.02
N ALA A 56 -14.27 6.30 -9.75
CA ALA A 56 -15.21 6.88 -8.81
C ALA A 56 -15.68 8.28 -9.26
N GLY A 57 -14.79 9.07 -9.87
CA GLY A 57 -15.13 10.35 -10.48
C GLY A 57 -16.08 10.24 -11.67
N ALA A 58 -15.83 9.29 -12.58
CA ALA A 58 -16.66 9.07 -13.76
C ALA A 58 -18.11 8.69 -13.40
N VAL A 59 -18.30 7.83 -12.39
CA VAL A 59 -19.65 7.36 -11.99
C VAL A 59 -20.38 8.33 -11.05
N ASN A 60 -19.67 9.26 -10.39
CA ASN A 60 -20.25 10.23 -9.46
C ASN A 60 -20.26 11.66 -10.01
N ASN A 61 -20.30 11.85 -11.33
CA ASN A 61 -20.37 13.18 -11.97
C ASN A 61 -19.24 14.13 -11.52
N ALA A 62 -18.02 13.60 -11.43
CA ALA A 62 -16.82 14.33 -10.98
C ALA A 62 -16.93 14.98 -9.57
N ARG A 63 -17.84 14.49 -8.71
CA ARG A 63 -17.92 14.94 -7.31
C ARG A 63 -16.59 14.73 -6.60
N ARG A 64 -16.00 15.84 -6.13
CA ARG A 64 -14.67 15.88 -5.52
C ARG A 64 -14.56 14.98 -4.27
N SER A 65 -15.64 14.87 -3.49
CA SER A 65 -15.72 14.00 -2.32
C SER A 65 -15.61 12.51 -2.66
N ALA A 66 -16.23 12.06 -3.76
CA ALA A 66 -16.18 10.67 -4.20
C ALA A 66 -14.80 10.27 -4.72
N ILE A 67 -14.14 11.19 -5.45
CA ILE A 67 -12.77 11.00 -5.96
C ILE A 67 -11.77 10.93 -4.80
N GLN A 68 -11.86 11.85 -3.84
CA GLN A 68 -11.00 11.85 -2.65
C GLN A 68 -11.19 10.60 -1.80
N ALA A 69 -12.43 10.17 -1.57
CA ALA A 69 -12.72 8.98 -0.77
C ALA A 69 -12.22 7.68 -1.43
N ALA A 70 -12.23 7.58 -2.76
CA ALA A 70 -11.69 6.44 -3.50
C ALA A 70 -10.14 6.45 -3.51
N PHE A 71 -9.54 7.61 -3.74
CA PHE A 71 -8.08 7.78 -3.69
C PHE A 71 -7.50 7.44 -2.32
N ALA A 72 -8.10 7.96 -1.24
CA ALA A 72 -7.65 7.70 0.13
C ALA A 72 -7.74 6.21 0.49
N ARG A 73 -8.74 5.50 -0.05
CA ARG A 73 -8.89 4.05 0.12
C ARG A 73 -7.79 3.26 -0.59
N GLY A 74 -7.44 3.65 -1.82
CA GLY A 74 -6.34 3.04 -2.57
C GLY A 74 -4.96 3.31 -1.97
N MET A 75 -4.83 4.40 -1.20
CA MET A 75 -3.60 4.75 -0.48
C MET A 75 -3.49 4.13 0.91
N ALA A 76 -4.59 3.63 1.49
CA ALA A 76 -4.61 3.04 2.84
C ALA A 76 -3.51 1.99 3.11
N PRO A 77 -3.11 1.13 2.16
CA PRO A 77 -2.01 0.16 2.38
C PRO A 77 -0.63 0.80 2.62
N LEU A 78 -0.41 2.05 2.19
CA LEU A 78 0.85 2.78 2.46
C LEU A 78 0.86 3.47 3.83
N TYR A 79 -0.33 3.74 4.39
CA TYR A 79 -0.48 4.45 5.67
C TYR A 79 -0.71 3.49 6.85
N THR A 80 -1.28 2.30 6.61
CA THR A 80 -1.51 1.29 7.65
C THR A 80 -0.23 0.81 8.33
N GLY A 81 0.95 0.96 7.70
CA GLY A 81 2.25 0.65 8.30
C GLY A 81 2.78 1.71 9.29
N ARG A 82 2.19 2.91 9.37
CA ARG A 82 2.59 3.98 10.32
C ARG A 82 1.58 4.24 11.44
N LEU A 83 0.36 3.71 11.32
CA LEU A 83 -0.79 3.98 12.20
C LEU A 83 -0.98 2.92 13.30
N GLY A 84 0.10 2.25 13.73
CA GLY A 84 0.05 1.35 14.88
C GLY A 84 -0.10 2.07 16.22
N ASP A 85 -0.18 3.40 16.23
CA ASP A 85 -0.39 4.23 17.42
C ASP A 85 -1.79 4.87 17.30
N GLY A 86 -2.70 4.42 18.16
CA GLY A 86 -4.14 4.40 17.91
C GLY A 86 -4.92 5.69 18.09
N ASP A 87 -4.38 6.86 17.74
CA ASP A 87 -5.03 8.16 18.02
C ASP A 87 -4.94 9.17 16.85
N ASP A 88 -5.08 8.73 15.58
CA ASP A 88 -4.97 9.63 14.42
C ASP A 88 -6.36 9.99 13.81
N PRO A 89 -6.84 11.25 13.89
CA PRO A 89 -8.15 11.69 13.38
C PRO A 89 -8.32 11.59 11.85
N LEU A 90 -7.26 11.23 11.12
CA LEU A 90 -7.25 11.04 9.67
C LEU A 90 -7.37 9.56 9.27
N ASP A 91 -7.78 8.68 10.20
CA ASP A 91 -8.09 7.29 9.91
C ASP A 91 -9.32 7.15 8.99
N VAL A 92 -9.04 7.27 7.70
CA VAL A 92 -9.99 7.02 6.61
C VAL A 92 -10.46 5.55 6.62
N GLY A 93 -9.68 4.63 7.21
CA GLY A 93 -10.02 3.22 7.33
C GLY A 93 -11.18 2.98 8.29
N ASP A 94 -11.09 3.52 9.51
CA ASP A 94 -12.16 3.38 10.50
C ASP A 94 -13.39 4.23 10.14
N SER A 95 -13.19 5.44 9.62
CA SER A 95 -14.31 6.32 9.24
C SER A 95 -15.13 5.81 8.05
N LEU A 96 -14.53 5.13 7.07
CA LEU A 96 -15.29 4.44 6.01
C LEU A 96 -16.04 3.19 6.53
N THR A 97 -15.45 2.50 7.50
CA THR A 97 -16.05 1.34 8.16
C THR A 97 -17.25 1.75 9.00
N ARG A 98 -17.10 2.84 9.79
CA ARG A 98 -18.18 3.52 10.51
C ARG A 98 -19.26 4.03 9.58
N ASN A 99 -18.91 4.73 8.48
CA ASN A 99 -19.90 5.28 7.57
C ASN A 99 -20.80 4.19 6.97
N ARG A 100 -20.22 3.06 6.55
CA ARG A 100 -21.01 1.91 6.05
C ARG A 100 -21.87 1.26 7.15
N ALA A 101 -21.37 1.17 8.37
CA ALA A 101 -22.15 0.64 9.49
C ALA A 101 -23.35 1.56 9.83
N VAL A 102 -23.14 2.88 9.80
CA VAL A 102 -24.18 3.90 10.02
C VAL A 102 -25.20 3.88 8.88
N GLN A 103 -24.76 3.74 7.63
CA GLN A 103 -25.67 3.64 6.48
C GLN A 103 -26.54 2.37 6.58
N ARG A 104 -25.95 1.21 6.93
CA ARG A 104 -26.73 -0.01 7.17
C ARG A 104 -27.69 0.10 8.35
N ALA A 105 -27.30 0.82 9.40
CA ALA A 105 -28.19 1.09 10.52
C ALA A 105 -29.35 1.99 10.08
N ARG A 106 -29.10 3.03 9.27
CA ARG A 106 -30.15 3.89 8.69
C ARG A 106 -31.09 3.09 7.80
N ASP A 107 -30.56 2.23 6.93
CA ASP A 107 -31.36 1.43 6.02
C ASP A 107 -32.20 0.39 6.80
N ARG A 108 -31.64 -0.21 7.87
CA ARG A 108 -32.42 -1.07 8.79
C ARG A 108 -33.54 -0.33 9.50
N VAL A 109 -33.30 0.90 9.97
CA VAL A 109 -34.33 1.73 10.62
C VAL A 109 -35.42 2.14 9.62
N ARG A 110 -35.05 2.42 8.36
CA ARG A 110 -35.99 2.71 7.26
C ARG A 110 -36.90 1.51 6.96
N ASP A 111 -36.34 0.30 6.96
CA ASP A 111 -37.08 -0.94 6.71
C ASP A 111 -38.01 -1.31 7.88
N GLU A 112 -37.65 -0.93 9.11
CA GLU A 112 -38.41 -1.27 10.33
C GLU A 112 -39.53 -0.27 10.64
N LEU A 113 -39.46 0.96 10.09
CA LEU A 113 -40.44 2.02 10.36
C LEU A 113 -40.97 2.71 9.09
N PRO A 114 -41.52 1.97 8.10
CA PRO A 114 -42.01 2.54 6.84
C PRO A 114 -43.13 3.57 7.05
N GLU A 115 -44.07 3.32 7.96
CA GLU A 115 -45.22 4.23 8.17
C GLU A 115 -44.83 5.58 8.78
N THR A 116 -43.78 5.64 9.62
CA THR A 116 -43.38 6.91 10.25
C THR A 116 -42.56 7.82 9.33
N VAL A 117 -41.86 7.26 8.34
CA VAL A 117 -41.04 8.05 7.41
C VAL A 117 -41.93 8.72 6.36
N ASP A 118 -42.98 8.03 5.90
CA ASP A 118 -43.97 8.57 4.97
C ASP A 118 -44.90 9.63 5.64
N ASP A 119 -45.23 9.45 6.92
CA ASP A 119 -45.98 10.45 7.71
C ASP A 119 -45.17 11.73 7.99
N LEU A 120 -43.85 11.62 8.16
CA LEU A 120 -42.99 12.79 8.32
C LEU A 120 -42.85 13.56 6.99
N ASP A 121 -42.72 12.88 5.85
CA ASP A 121 -42.60 13.52 4.53
C ASP A 121 -43.90 14.25 4.13
N SER A 122 -45.07 13.73 4.57
CA SER A 122 -46.38 14.37 4.33
C SER A 122 -46.73 15.50 5.31
N ALA A 123 -46.04 15.60 6.45
CA ALA A 123 -46.21 16.70 7.40
C ALA A 123 -45.40 17.97 7.06
N PHE A 124 -44.39 17.86 6.18
CA PHE A 124 -43.50 18.95 5.78
C PHE A 124 -43.71 19.46 4.33
N VAL A 125 -44.78 19.02 3.64
CA VAL A 125 -45.22 19.51 2.32
C VAL A 125 -46.51 20.31 2.48
#